data_AF-A0A2I0U0S7-F1
#
_entry.id   AF-A0A2I0U0S7-F1
#
_cell.length_a   1.000
_cell.length_b   1.000
_cell.length_c   1.000
_cell.angle_alpha   90.00
_cell.angle_beta   90.00
_cell.angle_gamma   90.00
#
_symmetry.space_group_name_H-M   'P 1'
#
loop_
_entity.id
_entity.type
_entity.pdbx_description
1 polymer ?
#
loop_
_entity_poly.entity_id
_entity_poly.type
_entity_poly.pdbx_seq_one_letter_code
_entity_poly.pdbx_strand_id
1 'polypeptide(L)'
;MDAVEESCLTVDGIFRLDAEQEKILELARPQLALVPLGYSVSLLLWGPHGPGTQLPFQSIVWQVIDIVFRELEAAGGDAQSLQTVSLVQVSAHEEAWDLLRPDGRALQVMDMEPLGLVVEEAMEIAVPDAQAAIGVYARGLGALPAPADGCWATRGAPATGHPLPDTRCLPWVVERLLEGNSLTFLLLCVTLPGVAAGPDTSRAEILAALGLAQRVKTLAKTISATLWDPAQEVTARRTEIRELRMELLAGAGLPEQKTAVARLRRALRELQWDTARWQQEVAMLGLRLEAAQRKQEAAEWDLEASLQSHQQERQACRQRLLQVLGDQQRLAEEQREALDRQYRELLQEVLRDAVELAARNQQLREARGLGSADATTQTP
;
A
#
# COMPACT_ATOMS: atom_id res chain seq x y z
N MET A 1 47.96 34.51 -15.11
CA MET A 1 46.72 34.15 -15.81
C MET A 1 46.73 32.64 -15.88
N ASP A 2 46.18 31.98 -14.87
CA ASP A 2 46.09 30.52 -14.87
C ASP A 2 45.02 30.12 -15.88
N ALA A 3 45.42 29.30 -16.85
CA ALA A 3 44.52 28.74 -17.84
C ALA A 3 43.45 27.93 -17.08
N VAL A 4 42.20 28.36 -17.16
CA VAL A 4 41.07 27.59 -16.66
C VAL A 4 40.94 26.39 -17.60
N GLU A 5 41.43 25.24 -17.18
CA GLU A 5 41.25 23.99 -17.90
C GLU A 5 39.77 23.62 -17.85
N GLU A 6 39.06 23.86 -18.95
CA GLU A 6 37.65 23.51 -19.11
C GLU A 6 37.53 22.00 -19.35
N SER A 7 37.00 21.28 -18.36
CA SER A 7 36.76 19.84 -18.42
C SER A 7 35.30 19.61 -18.85
N CYS A 8 35.09 18.95 -20.00
CA CYS A 8 33.75 18.59 -20.48
C CYS A 8 33.44 17.13 -20.13
N LEU A 9 32.25 16.85 -19.58
CA LEU A 9 31.80 15.53 -19.16
C LEU A 9 30.43 15.23 -19.77
N THR A 10 30.17 13.97 -20.11
CA THR A 10 28.91 13.53 -20.75
C THR A 10 28.18 12.53 -19.87
N VAL A 11 27.13 12.99 -19.20
CA VAL A 11 26.24 12.16 -18.37
C VAL A 11 24.86 12.07 -19.04
N ASP A 12 24.06 11.08 -18.63
CA ASP A 12 22.77 10.80 -19.26
C ASP A 12 21.70 11.84 -18.89
N GLY A 13 21.93 12.62 -17.82
CA GLY A 13 21.14 13.81 -17.50
C GLY A 13 21.82 14.67 -16.44
N ILE A 14 21.56 15.99 -16.48
CA ILE A 14 22.00 16.97 -15.48
C ILE A 14 20.76 17.75 -15.03
N PHE A 15 20.50 17.78 -13.73
CA PHE A 15 19.28 18.33 -13.17
C PHE A 15 19.55 19.28 -12.01
N ARG A 16 18.69 20.28 -11.84
CA ARG A 16 18.66 21.11 -10.62
C ARG A 16 17.68 20.49 -9.62
N LEU A 17 18.21 20.08 -8.47
CA LEU A 17 17.49 19.25 -7.49
C LEU A 17 16.21 19.90 -6.93
N ASP A 18 16.13 21.23 -6.90
CA ASP A 18 14.97 21.94 -6.33
C ASP A 18 13.79 22.11 -7.31
N ALA A 19 14.03 21.95 -8.62
CA ALA A 19 13.02 22.24 -9.64
C ALA A 19 12.66 21.04 -10.54
N GLU A 20 13.46 19.97 -10.51
CA GLU A 20 13.40 18.91 -11.54
C GLU A 20 13.40 17.48 -10.97
N GLN A 21 12.96 17.28 -9.72
CA GLN A 21 12.89 15.95 -9.11
C GLN A 21 12.04 14.96 -9.92
N GLU A 22 10.88 15.41 -10.42
CA GLU A 22 10.01 14.57 -11.25
C GLU A 22 10.74 14.08 -12.52
N LYS A 23 11.53 14.95 -13.17
CA LYS A 23 12.31 14.60 -14.37
C LYS A 23 13.39 13.56 -14.09
N ILE A 24 14.00 13.61 -12.90
CA ILE A 24 14.99 12.59 -12.47
C ILE A 24 14.31 11.22 -12.41
N LEU A 25 13.12 11.15 -11.85
CA LEU A 25 12.39 9.89 -11.71
C LEU A 25 11.79 9.40 -13.03
N GLU A 26 11.43 10.30 -13.94
CA GLU A 26 11.04 9.92 -15.30
C GLU A 26 12.14 9.14 -16.02
N LEU A 27 13.42 9.46 -15.77
CA LEU A 27 14.54 8.69 -16.32
C LEU A 27 14.70 7.30 -15.68
N ALA A 28 14.43 7.18 -14.39
CA ALA A 28 14.54 5.90 -13.67
C ALA A 28 13.33 4.98 -13.90
N ARG A 29 12.16 5.55 -14.23
CA ARG A 29 10.89 4.83 -14.36
C ARG A 29 10.93 3.63 -15.31
N PRO A 30 11.54 3.69 -16.51
CA PRO A 30 11.64 2.53 -17.39
C PRO A 30 12.36 1.34 -16.75
N GLN A 31 13.36 1.60 -15.88
CA GLN A 31 14.06 0.54 -15.16
C GLN A 31 13.21 0.02 -13.99
N LEU A 32 12.53 0.90 -13.26
CA LEU A 32 11.62 0.51 -12.17
C LEU A 32 10.45 -0.35 -12.66
N ALA A 33 9.96 -0.12 -13.88
CA ALA A 33 8.92 -0.92 -14.52
C ALA A 33 9.35 -2.37 -14.83
N LEU A 34 10.65 -2.71 -14.70
CA LEU A 34 11.15 -4.07 -14.86
C LEU A 34 11.11 -4.87 -13.54
N VAL A 35 10.89 -4.22 -12.40
CA VAL A 35 10.80 -4.89 -11.08
C VAL A 35 9.68 -5.94 -11.05
N PRO A 36 8.44 -5.66 -11.53
CA PRO A 36 7.38 -6.68 -11.56
C PRO A 36 7.70 -7.86 -12.50
N LEU A 37 8.63 -7.69 -13.44
CA LEU A 37 9.09 -8.74 -14.35
C LEU A 37 10.22 -9.60 -13.75
N GLY A 38 10.59 -9.35 -12.49
CA GLY A 38 11.62 -10.09 -11.78
C GLY A 38 13.04 -9.56 -12.02
N TYR A 39 13.23 -8.32 -12.44
CA TYR A 39 14.56 -7.72 -12.54
C TYR A 39 14.94 -6.99 -11.25
N SER A 40 16.15 -7.22 -10.76
CA SER A 40 16.73 -6.47 -9.65
C SER A 40 17.14 -5.06 -10.10
N VAL A 41 16.70 -4.04 -9.36
CA VAL A 41 17.05 -2.63 -9.63
C VAL A 41 17.73 -2.05 -8.39
N SER A 42 18.80 -1.28 -8.60
CA SER A 42 19.59 -0.66 -7.55
C SER A 42 19.73 0.84 -7.81
N LEU A 43 19.25 1.65 -6.86
CA LEU A 43 19.40 3.10 -6.91
C LEU A 43 20.53 3.53 -5.97
N LEU A 44 21.63 4.02 -6.52
CA LEU A 44 22.78 4.53 -5.77
C LEU A 44 22.69 6.05 -5.67
N LEU A 45 22.60 6.56 -4.45
CA LEU A 45 22.60 7.99 -4.16
C LEU A 45 23.93 8.35 -3.51
N TRP A 46 24.68 9.27 -4.12
CA TRP A 46 25.93 9.78 -3.57
C TRP A 46 25.82 11.28 -3.28
N GLY A 47 26.29 11.68 -2.10
CA GLY A 47 26.40 13.09 -1.71
C GLY A 47 27.55 13.31 -0.72
N PRO A 48 28.25 14.47 -0.80
CA PRO A 48 29.45 14.74 -0.01
C PRO A 48 29.19 14.92 1.49
N HIS A 49 28.00 15.37 1.87
CA HIS A 49 27.64 15.69 3.27
C HIS A 49 26.79 14.62 3.96
N GLY A 50 26.69 13.43 3.35
CA GLY A 50 25.87 12.33 3.85
C GLY A 50 24.35 12.59 3.75
N PRO A 51 23.52 11.60 4.14
CA PRO A 51 22.09 11.58 3.84
C PRO A 51 21.20 12.59 4.60
N GLY A 52 21.71 13.48 5.45
CA GLY A 52 20.82 14.18 6.39
C GLY A 52 21.30 15.50 6.95
N THR A 53 22.07 16.27 6.17
CA THR A 53 22.24 17.68 6.47
C THR A 53 21.56 18.63 5.50
N GLN A 54 21.36 18.35 4.20
CA GLN A 54 20.89 19.43 3.29
C GLN A 54 20.02 19.14 2.05
N LEU A 55 19.48 17.93 1.77
CA LEU A 55 18.78 17.71 0.48
C LEU A 55 17.57 16.73 0.53
N PRO A 56 16.60 16.82 -0.41
CA PRO A 56 15.32 16.10 -0.51
C PRO A 56 15.44 14.58 -0.79
N PHE A 57 16.43 13.88 -0.22
CA PHE A 57 16.62 12.44 -0.43
C PHE A 57 15.45 11.59 0.05
N GLN A 58 14.80 11.99 1.15
CA GLN A 58 13.59 11.32 1.63
C GLN A 58 12.46 11.41 0.59
N SER A 59 12.33 12.55 -0.09
CA SER A 59 11.35 12.75 -1.17
C SER A 59 11.59 11.77 -2.33
N ILE A 60 12.85 11.61 -2.75
CA ILE A 60 13.21 10.68 -3.84
C ILE A 60 12.91 9.23 -3.46
N VAL A 61 13.31 8.80 -2.26
CA VAL A 61 13.06 7.42 -1.79
C VAL A 61 11.56 7.14 -1.72
N TRP A 62 10.76 8.06 -1.18
CA TRP A 62 9.31 7.91 -1.11
C TRP A 62 8.67 7.81 -2.50
N GLN A 63 9.08 8.67 -3.43
CA GLN A 63 8.56 8.64 -4.79
C GLN A 63 8.97 7.36 -5.54
N VAL A 64 10.18 6.83 -5.31
CA VAL A 64 10.61 5.54 -5.86
C VAL A 64 9.75 4.41 -5.32
N ILE A 65 9.47 4.40 -4.00
CA ILE A 65 8.56 3.43 -3.39
C ILE A 65 7.17 3.52 -4.05
N ASP A 66 6.60 4.72 -4.16
CA ASP A 66 5.29 4.93 -4.82
C ASP A 66 5.27 4.43 -6.27
N ILE A 67 6.33 4.69 -7.04
CA ILE A 67 6.44 4.22 -8.43
C ILE A 67 6.48 2.70 -8.46
N VAL A 68 7.34 2.06 -7.66
CA VAL A 68 7.47 0.59 -7.65
C VAL A 68 6.15 -0.08 -7.30
N PHE A 69 5.46 0.38 -6.25
CA PHE A 69 4.15 -0.17 -5.87
C PHE A 69 3.10 0.04 -6.95
N ARG A 70 3.09 1.19 -7.62
CA ARG A 70 2.17 1.43 -8.75
C ARG A 70 2.44 0.50 -9.92
N GLU A 71 3.71 0.26 -10.27
CA GLU A 71 4.06 -0.68 -11.34
C GLU A 71 3.73 -2.14 -10.93
N LEU A 72 3.86 -2.50 -9.65
CA LEU A 72 3.42 -3.80 -9.12
C LEU A 72 1.90 -3.98 -9.16
N GLU A 73 1.13 -2.94 -8.82
CA GLU A 73 -0.34 -2.95 -8.93
C GLU A 73 -0.77 -3.06 -10.40
N ALA A 74 -0.14 -2.28 -11.29
CA ALA A 74 -0.44 -2.29 -12.72
C ALA A 74 -0.12 -3.63 -13.40
N ALA A 75 0.90 -4.35 -12.90
CA ALA A 75 1.26 -5.68 -13.37
C ALA A 75 0.21 -6.76 -13.02
N GLY A 76 -0.85 -6.42 -12.27
CA GLY A 76 -1.89 -7.34 -11.86
C GLY A 76 -1.49 -8.10 -10.59
N GLY A 77 -1.24 -7.35 -9.51
CA GLY A 77 -0.93 -7.92 -8.20
C GLY A 77 -2.03 -8.84 -7.69
N ASP A 78 -1.85 -10.15 -7.89
CA ASP A 78 -2.69 -11.15 -7.25
C ASP A 78 -2.50 -11.08 -5.73
N ALA A 79 -3.53 -11.52 -4.99
CA ALA A 79 -3.51 -11.65 -3.52
C ALA A 79 -2.37 -12.55 -2.99
N GLN A 80 -1.64 -13.21 -3.88
CA GLN A 80 -0.51 -14.11 -3.61
C GLN A 80 0.85 -13.40 -3.67
N SER A 81 0.92 -12.12 -4.04
CA SER A 81 2.17 -11.36 -4.05
C SER A 81 2.58 -10.93 -2.64
N LEU A 82 3.82 -11.25 -2.25
CA LEU A 82 4.43 -10.83 -0.98
C LEU A 82 5.45 -9.72 -1.24
N GLN A 83 5.15 -8.51 -0.78
CA GLN A 83 6.08 -7.39 -0.77
C GLN A 83 6.69 -7.27 0.64
N THR A 84 8.02 -7.29 0.73
CA THR A 84 8.74 -7.08 1.98
C THR A 84 9.69 -5.90 1.88
N VAL A 85 9.93 -5.25 3.02
CA VAL A 85 10.88 -4.15 3.16
C VAL A 85 11.85 -4.46 4.29
N SER A 86 13.13 -4.29 4.00
CA SER A 86 14.23 -4.32 4.97
C SER A 86 15.00 -3.01 4.94
N LEU A 87 15.54 -2.57 6.07
CA LEU A 87 16.38 -1.39 6.14
C LEU A 87 17.67 -1.68 6.90
N VAL A 88 18.80 -1.58 6.21
CA VAL A 88 20.13 -1.94 6.74
C VAL A 88 21.09 -0.77 6.58
N GLN A 89 21.86 -0.50 7.63
CA GLN A 89 22.97 0.45 7.62
C GLN A 89 24.29 -0.31 7.54
N VAL A 90 25.10 -0.06 6.51
CA VAL A 90 26.45 -0.59 6.40
C VAL A 90 27.44 0.49 6.80
N SER A 91 28.28 0.20 7.80
CA SER A 91 29.27 1.14 8.31
C SER A 91 30.64 0.97 7.62
N ALA A 92 31.48 2.00 7.72
CA ALA A 92 32.88 1.93 7.25
C ALA A 92 33.73 0.93 8.05
N HIS A 93 33.28 0.53 9.24
CA HIS A 93 33.89 -0.48 10.10
C HIS A 93 33.42 -1.91 9.78
N GLU A 94 32.88 -2.11 8.58
CA GLU A 94 32.56 -3.42 7.99
C GLU A 94 31.36 -4.15 8.57
N GLU A 95 30.68 -3.57 9.55
CA GLU A 95 29.48 -4.14 10.15
C GLU A 95 28.22 -3.57 9.50
N ALA A 96 27.28 -4.46 9.18
CA ALA A 96 25.92 -4.12 8.77
C ALA A 96 24.97 -4.19 9.97
N TRP A 97 24.01 -3.27 10.07
CA TRP A 97 23.09 -3.17 11.19
C TRP A 97 21.65 -3.06 10.69
N ASP A 98 20.76 -3.81 11.30
CA ASP A 98 19.32 -3.74 11.02
C ASP A 98 18.72 -2.50 11.69
N LEU A 99 18.21 -1.57 10.89
CA LEU A 99 17.57 -0.34 11.41
C LEU A 99 16.13 -0.58 11.87
N LEU A 100 15.53 -1.71 11.50
CA LEU A 100 14.20 -2.11 11.96
C LEU A 100 14.26 -2.92 13.27
N ARG A 101 15.46 -3.41 13.64
CA ARG A 101 15.76 -4.04 14.93
C ARG A 101 16.84 -3.27 15.69
N PRO A 102 16.46 -2.27 16.51
CA PRO A 102 17.42 -1.46 17.25
C PRO A 102 18.29 -2.25 18.25
N ASP A 103 17.85 -3.41 18.73
CA ASP A 103 18.68 -4.25 19.63
C ASP A 103 19.56 -5.26 18.88
N GLY A 104 19.68 -5.12 17.55
CA GLY A 104 20.30 -6.08 16.66
C GLY A 104 21.80 -6.29 16.89
N ARG A 105 22.26 -7.50 16.51
CA ARG A 105 23.67 -7.84 16.32
C ARG A 105 24.18 -7.31 14.97
N ALA A 106 25.49 -7.18 14.82
CA ALA A 106 26.10 -6.97 13.51
C ALA A 106 25.69 -8.12 12.57
N LEU A 107 25.21 -7.77 11.39
CA LEU A 107 24.76 -8.66 10.33
C LEU A 107 25.87 -8.87 9.31
N GLN A 108 25.83 -10.03 8.64
CA GLN A 108 26.74 -10.36 7.56
C GLN A 108 26.08 -10.05 6.21
N VAL A 109 26.81 -9.38 5.32
CA VAL A 109 26.39 -9.21 3.92
C VAL A 109 26.98 -10.35 3.09
N MET A 110 26.14 -10.95 2.24
CA MET A 110 26.45 -12.08 1.39
C MET A 110 26.08 -11.78 -0.06
N ASP A 111 26.77 -12.43 -0.99
CA ASP A 111 26.42 -12.43 -2.41
C ASP A 111 25.95 -13.84 -2.76
N MET A 112 24.69 -13.99 -3.14
CA MET A 112 24.04 -15.29 -3.35
C MET A 112 23.41 -15.35 -4.73
N GLU A 113 23.82 -16.30 -5.55
CA GLU A 113 23.16 -16.52 -6.84
C GLU A 113 21.84 -17.29 -6.64
N PRO A 114 20.76 -16.92 -7.35
CA PRO A 114 20.63 -15.82 -8.33
C PRO A 114 20.26 -14.44 -7.74
N LEU A 115 20.04 -14.33 -6.42
CA LEU A 115 19.48 -13.16 -5.74
C LEU A 115 20.40 -11.92 -5.69
N GLY A 116 21.71 -12.10 -5.81
CA GLY A 116 22.72 -11.06 -5.64
C GLY A 116 22.99 -10.75 -4.16
N LEU A 117 23.14 -9.46 -3.84
CA LEU A 117 23.46 -9.02 -2.48
C LEU A 117 22.29 -9.23 -1.52
N VAL A 118 22.57 -9.91 -0.42
CA VAL A 118 21.61 -10.20 0.66
C VAL A 118 22.28 -9.94 1.99
N VAL A 119 21.51 -9.47 2.97
CA VAL A 119 21.97 -9.33 4.35
C VAL A 119 21.36 -10.45 5.19
N GLU A 120 22.23 -11.29 5.74
CA GLU A 120 21.82 -12.43 6.56
C GLU A 120 21.03 -11.94 7.78
N GLU A 121 19.88 -12.57 8.02
CA GLU A 121 18.98 -12.27 9.15
C GLU A 121 18.48 -10.82 9.24
N ALA A 122 18.54 -10.03 8.17
CA ALA A 122 17.89 -8.71 8.15
C ALA A 122 16.38 -8.86 8.39
N MET A 123 15.78 -7.93 9.15
CA MET A 123 14.34 -7.92 9.36
C MET A 123 13.65 -7.55 8.06
N GLU A 124 12.71 -8.40 7.67
CA GLU A 124 11.83 -8.16 6.54
C GLU A 124 10.40 -7.97 7.06
N ILE A 125 9.82 -6.82 6.78
CA ILE A 125 8.45 -6.49 7.16
C ILE A 125 7.57 -6.60 5.92
N ALA A 126 6.53 -7.43 5.98
CA ALA A 126 5.48 -7.47 4.96
C ALA A 126 4.75 -6.12 4.90
N VAL A 127 4.64 -5.57 3.70
CA VAL A 127 3.96 -4.29 3.47
C VAL A 127 2.85 -4.50 2.42
N PRO A 128 1.62 -4.01 2.67
CA PRO A 128 0.52 -4.15 1.72
C PRO A 128 0.57 -3.11 0.59
N ASP A 129 1.14 -1.93 0.85
CA ASP A 129 1.10 -0.78 -0.05
C ASP A 129 2.32 0.14 0.17
N ALA A 130 2.45 1.14 -0.71
CA ALA A 130 3.51 2.13 -0.66
C ALA A 130 3.54 2.91 0.66
N GLN A 131 2.37 3.25 1.21
CA GLN A 131 2.26 4.04 2.43
C GLN A 131 2.82 3.29 3.64
N ALA A 132 2.55 1.98 3.74
CA ALA A 132 3.13 1.13 4.77
C ALA A 132 4.65 1.00 4.62
N ALA A 133 5.15 0.87 3.40
CA ALA A 133 6.59 0.82 3.11
C ALA A 133 7.31 2.14 3.50
N ILE A 134 6.72 3.29 3.15
CA ILE A 134 7.20 4.62 3.56
C ILE A 134 7.20 4.75 5.08
N GLY A 135 6.15 4.27 5.76
CA GLY A 135 6.06 4.25 7.22
C GLY A 135 7.17 3.41 7.88
N VAL A 136 7.50 2.25 7.29
CA VAL A 136 8.62 1.40 7.75
C VAL A 136 9.95 2.12 7.57
N TYR A 137 10.18 2.74 6.42
CA TYR A 137 11.38 3.53 6.14
C TYR A 137 11.55 4.70 7.14
N ALA A 138 10.49 5.48 7.37
CA ALA A 138 10.51 6.59 8.32
C ALA A 138 10.79 6.12 9.76
N ARG A 139 10.22 4.97 10.16
CA ARG A 139 10.49 4.35 11.46
C ARG A 139 11.97 3.97 11.61
N GLY A 140 12.55 3.33 10.60
CA GLY A 140 13.94 2.90 10.64
C GLY A 140 14.92 4.08 10.66
N LEU A 141 14.63 5.17 9.94
CA LEU A 141 15.40 6.41 10.04
C LEU A 141 15.30 7.07 11.41
N GLY A 142 14.12 7.04 12.05
CA GLY A 142 13.94 7.55 13.41
C GLY A 142 14.71 6.78 14.48
N ALA A 143 15.14 5.54 14.20
CA ALA A 143 15.98 4.72 15.07
C ALA A 143 17.48 5.04 14.95
N LEU A 144 17.89 5.87 13.98
CA LEU A 144 19.28 6.33 13.86
C LEU A 144 19.61 7.27 15.03
N PRO A 145 20.76 7.10 15.69
CA PRO A 145 21.21 8.08 16.68
C PRO A 145 21.40 9.45 16.02
N ALA A 146 20.91 10.51 16.69
CA ALA A 146 21.08 11.88 16.21
C ALA A 146 22.58 12.18 15.97
N PRO A 147 22.95 12.88 14.88
CA PRO A 147 24.34 13.18 14.59
C PRO A 147 24.90 14.09 15.67
N ALA A 148 25.79 13.55 16.51
CA ALA A 148 26.71 14.38 17.27
C ALA A 148 27.75 14.91 16.25
N ASP A 149 27.71 16.23 16.01
CA ASP A 149 28.72 16.99 15.27
C ASP A 149 28.88 16.70 13.76
N GLY A 150 27.76 16.52 13.04
CA GLY A 150 27.75 16.53 11.56
C GLY A 150 28.37 15.31 10.88
N CYS A 151 28.91 14.38 11.66
CA CYS A 151 29.22 13.03 11.24
C CYS A 151 28.11 12.10 11.76
N TRP A 152 27.65 11.16 10.93
CA TRP A 152 26.80 10.07 11.40
C TRP A 152 27.62 9.25 12.39
N ALA A 153 27.47 9.56 13.67
CA ALA A 153 28.17 8.89 14.74
C ALA A 153 27.81 7.40 14.71
N THR A 154 28.80 6.60 14.32
CA THR A 154 28.82 5.14 14.47
C THR A 154 28.39 4.79 15.90
N ARG A 155 27.40 3.91 16.02
CA ARG A 155 27.04 3.31 17.31
C ARG A 155 28.30 2.67 17.90
N GLY A 156 28.64 3.03 19.14
CA GLY A 156 29.90 2.67 19.78
C GLY A 156 30.16 1.16 19.77
N ALA A 157 31.38 0.79 19.38
CA ALA A 157 31.85 -0.59 19.33
C ALA A 157 31.93 -1.24 20.72
N PRO A 158 31.59 -2.52 20.88
CA PRO A 158 32.25 -3.38 21.86
C PRO A 158 33.54 -3.94 21.26
N ALA A 159 34.65 -3.76 21.96
CA ALA A 159 35.91 -4.40 21.65
C ALA A 159 35.79 -5.91 21.84
N THR A 160 35.90 -6.68 20.74
CA THR A 160 36.30 -8.11 20.60
C THR A 160 35.81 -8.54 19.21
N GLY A 161 36.58 -8.96 18.22
CA GLY A 161 37.83 -9.70 18.20
C GLY A 161 37.68 -10.84 17.18
N HIS A 162 38.05 -10.64 15.91
CA HIS A 162 38.70 -11.60 14.99
C HIS A 162 38.82 -10.95 13.59
N PRO A 163 40.00 -10.87 12.95
CA PRO A 163 40.11 -10.40 11.58
C PRO A 163 39.75 -11.52 10.59
N LEU A 164 38.80 -11.22 9.68
CA LEU A 164 38.53 -11.94 8.43
C LEU A 164 39.06 -11.09 7.25
N PRO A 165 39.37 -11.68 6.08
CA PRO A 165 40.35 -11.13 5.14
C PRO A 165 39.89 -9.86 4.41
N ASP A 166 40.66 -8.79 4.60
CA ASP A 166 41.11 -7.73 3.67
C ASP A 166 40.15 -7.10 2.64
N THR A 167 38.83 -7.22 2.78
CA THR A 167 37.90 -6.50 1.89
C THR A 167 36.94 -5.66 2.72
N ARG A 168 37.15 -4.34 2.69
CA ARG A 168 36.24 -3.37 3.28
C ARG A 168 34.82 -3.65 2.77
N CYS A 169 33.89 -3.96 3.68
CA CYS A 169 32.51 -4.37 3.36
C CYS A 169 31.80 -3.40 2.41
N LEU A 170 31.91 -2.09 2.64
CA LEU A 170 31.27 -1.06 1.81
C LEU A 170 31.80 -1.04 0.36
N PRO A 171 33.12 -0.95 0.11
CA PRO A 171 33.67 -1.08 -1.25
C PRO A 171 33.23 -2.35 -1.96
N TRP A 172 33.22 -3.50 -1.28
CA TRP A 172 32.77 -4.76 -1.86
C TRP A 172 31.27 -4.74 -2.19
N VAL A 173 30.42 -4.21 -1.32
CA VAL A 173 28.98 -4.02 -1.59
C VAL A 173 28.75 -3.14 -2.82
N VAL A 174 29.46 -2.00 -2.89
CA VAL A 174 29.32 -1.08 -4.03
C VAL A 174 29.82 -1.74 -5.33
N GLU A 175 30.91 -2.48 -5.28
CA GLU A 175 31.41 -3.26 -6.43
C GLU A 175 30.35 -4.26 -6.91
N ARG A 176 29.76 -5.03 -6.00
CA ARG A 176 28.68 -5.99 -6.34
C ARG A 176 27.43 -5.29 -6.89
N LEU A 177 27.06 -4.09 -6.42
CA LEU A 177 25.95 -3.31 -6.99
C LEU A 177 26.25 -2.79 -8.40
N LEU A 178 27.53 -2.49 -8.70
CA LEU A 178 27.94 -1.97 -10.00
C LEU A 178 28.19 -3.09 -11.03
N GLU A 179 28.67 -4.25 -10.61
CA GLU A 179 29.06 -5.36 -11.50
C GLU A 179 28.06 -6.53 -11.50
N GLY A 180 27.25 -6.67 -10.44
CA GLY A 180 26.34 -7.80 -10.28
C GLY A 180 25.08 -7.74 -11.15
N ASN A 181 24.21 -8.73 -11.00
CA ASN A 181 22.97 -8.88 -11.75
C ASN A 181 21.88 -7.89 -11.27
N SER A 182 22.07 -6.60 -11.55
CA SER A 182 21.09 -5.56 -11.26
C SER A 182 21.16 -4.40 -12.26
N LEU A 183 20.03 -3.74 -12.50
CA LEU A 183 19.99 -2.44 -13.19
C LEU A 183 20.38 -1.36 -12.21
N THR A 184 21.51 -0.69 -12.44
CA THR A 184 22.04 0.31 -11.50
C THR A 184 21.82 1.72 -12.03
N PHE A 185 21.14 2.55 -11.26
CA PHE A 185 20.97 3.97 -11.51
C PHE A 185 21.79 4.76 -10.49
N LEU A 186 22.75 5.56 -10.95
CA LEU A 186 23.63 6.37 -10.09
C LEU A 186 23.21 7.84 -10.13
N LEU A 187 22.88 8.37 -8.96
CA LEU A 187 22.56 9.78 -8.73
C LEU A 187 23.68 10.43 -7.93
N LEU A 188 24.38 11.37 -8.57
CA LEU A 188 25.46 12.14 -7.97
C LEU A 188 24.95 13.54 -7.62
N CYS A 189 24.84 13.83 -6.32
CA CYS A 189 24.46 15.14 -5.83
C CYS A 189 25.73 15.96 -5.52
N VAL A 190 25.93 17.04 -6.28
CA VAL A 190 27.05 17.97 -6.10
C VAL A 190 26.54 19.37 -5.76
N THR A 191 27.07 19.97 -4.70
CA THR A 191 26.78 21.35 -4.33
C THR A 191 27.77 22.26 -5.06
N LEU A 192 27.27 23.16 -5.89
CA LEU A 192 28.12 24.11 -6.60
C LEU A 192 28.57 25.24 -5.65
N PRO A 193 29.87 25.62 -5.65
CA PRO A 193 30.35 26.74 -4.85
C PRO A 193 29.64 28.04 -5.24
N GLY A 194 29.16 28.81 -4.26
CA GLY A 194 28.65 30.17 -4.47
C GLY A 194 27.13 30.34 -4.58
N VAL A 195 26.30 29.29 -4.40
CA VAL A 195 24.83 29.40 -4.50
C VAL A 195 24.09 29.33 -3.15
N ALA A 196 24.73 28.86 -2.07
CA ALA A 196 24.18 28.93 -0.71
C ALA A 196 25.28 28.81 0.36
N ALA A 197 25.04 29.35 1.56
CA ALA A 197 25.91 29.34 2.74
C ALA A 197 26.02 27.94 3.39
N GLY A 198 26.58 26.98 2.66
CA GLY A 198 26.98 25.66 3.16
C GLY A 198 28.50 25.49 3.13
N PRO A 199 29.05 24.48 3.82
CA PRO A 199 30.50 24.21 3.81
C PRO A 199 30.97 23.99 2.37
N ASP A 200 31.96 24.79 1.94
CA ASP A 200 32.48 24.79 0.58
C ASP A 200 32.93 23.39 0.17
N THR A 201 32.15 22.74 -0.69
CA THR A 201 32.56 21.48 -1.31
C THR A 201 33.71 21.80 -2.25
N SER A 202 34.87 21.17 -2.05
CA SER A 202 36.06 21.56 -2.80
C SER A 202 35.88 21.23 -4.29
N ARG A 203 36.39 22.08 -5.19
CA ARG A 203 36.39 21.83 -6.65
C ARG A 203 36.97 20.45 -6.98
N ALA A 204 37.94 19.99 -6.19
CA ALA A 204 38.56 18.67 -6.32
C ALA A 204 37.57 17.52 -6.06
N GLU A 205 36.72 17.62 -5.03
CA GLU A 205 35.69 16.61 -4.72
C GLU A 205 34.65 16.52 -5.83
N ILE A 206 34.22 17.65 -6.40
CA ILE A 206 33.27 17.68 -7.51
C ILE A 206 33.87 17.00 -8.75
N LEU A 207 35.12 17.32 -9.09
CA LEU A 207 35.82 16.68 -10.21
C LEU A 207 36.04 15.19 -9.97
N ALA A 208 36.35 14.78 -8.74
CA ALA A 208 36.49 13.37 -8.38
C ALA A 208 35.15 12.62 -8.52
N ALA A 209 34.05 13.20 -8.04
CA ALA A 209 32.71 12.62 -8.15
C ALA A 209 32.27 12.47 -9.62
N LEU A 210 32.53 13.48 -10.44
CA LEU A 210 32.24 13.43 -11.88
C LEU A 210 33.12 12.41 -12.62
N GLY A 211 34.39 12.30 -12.23
CA GLY A 211 35.30 11.26 -12.74
C GLY A 211 34.81 9.85 -12.40
N LEU A 212 34.25 9.64 -11.21
CA LEU A 212 33.60 8.38 -10.83
C LEU A 212 32.36 8.10 -11.69
N ALA A 213 31.53 9.10 -11.95
CA ALA A 213 30.36 8.98 -12.83
C ALA A 213 30.74 8.42 -14.21
N GLN A 214 31.79 8.98 -14.81
CA GLN A 214 32.25 8.60 -16.14
C GLN A 214 32.74 7.15 -16.17
N ARG A 215 33.43 6.71 -15.11
CA ARG A 215 33.90 5.32 -14.99
C ARG A 215 32.73 4.35 -14.85
N VAL A 216 31.74 4.69 -14.02
CA VAL A 216 30.54 3.85 -13.84
C VAL A 216 29.74 3.75 -15.14
N LYS A 217 29.63 4.84 -15.90
CA LYS A 217 28.94 4.86 -17.20
C LYS A 217 29.51 3.85 -18.21
N THR A 218 30.81 3.60 -18.16
CA THR A 218 31.48 2.66 -19.08
C THR A 218 31.32 1.19 -18.70
N LEU A 219 30.69 0.88 -17.56
CA LEU A 219 30.49 -0.50 -17.12
C LEU A 219 29.38 -1.17 -17.95
N ALA A 220 29.75 -2.23 -18.67
CA ALA A 220 28.79 -3.07 -19.38
C ALA A 220 28.29 -4.17 -18.45
N LYS A 221 26.96 -4.24 -18.24
CA LYS A 221 26.32 -5.25 -17.40
C LYS A 221 25.52 -6.21 -18.27
N THR A 222 25.58 -7.51 -17.94
CA THR A 222 24.64 -8.52 -18.46
C THR A 222 23.61 -8.78 -17.37
N ILE A 223 22.35 -8.50 -17.68
CA ILE A 223 21.28 -8.50 -16.67
C ILE A 223 20.21 -9.50 -17.08
N SER A 224 19.79 -10.32 -16.12
CA SER A 224 18.78 -11.35 -16.29
C SER A 224 17.76 -11.28 -15.14
N ALA A 225 16.54 -11.75 -15.41
CA ALA A 225 15.52 -11.84 -14.38
C ALA A 225 15.95 -12.80 -13.27
N THR A 226 15.82 -12.37 -12.02
CA THR A 226 16.10 -13.13 -10.81
C THR A 226 14.90 -14.01 -10.45
N LEU A 227 14.66 -15.03 -11.27
CA LEU A 227 13.69 -16.07 -10.96
C LEU A 227 14.28 -17.00 -9.91
N TRP A 228 13.95 -16.76 -8.64
CA TRP A 228 14.37 -17.60 -7.53
C TRP A 228 13.26 -18.57 -7.14
N ASP A 229 13.54 -19.87 -7.25
CA ASP A 229 12.67 -20.93 -6.73
C ASP A 229 13.37 -21.60 -5.54
N PRO A 230 12.85 -21.43 -4.31
CA PRO A 230 13.48 -21.98 -3.11
C PRO A 230 13.61 -23.51 -3.17
N ALA A 231 12.66 -24.21 -3.78
CA ALA A 231 12.70 -25.67 -3.85
C ALA A 231 13.80 -26.16 -4.80
N GLN A 232 14.00 -25.45 -5.92
CA GLN A 232 15.08 -25.74 -6.86
C GLN A 232 16.43 -25.40 -6.24
N GLU A 233 16.59 -24.23 -5.60
CA GLU A 233 17.86 -23.83 -5.00
C GLU A 233 18.27 -24.71 -3.83
N VAL A 234 17.34 -25.06 -2.93
CA VAL A 234 17.61 -26.04 -1.86
C VAL A 234 18.09 -27.37 -2.44
N THR A 235 17.54 -27.80 -3.58
CA THR A 235 17.95 -29.04 -4.25
C THR A 235 19.35 -28.90 -4.88
N ALA A 236 19.60 -27.81 -5.59
CA ALA A 236 20.88 -27.50 -6.23
C ALA A 236 22.02 -27.38 -5.21
N ARG A 237 21.79 -26.66 -4.10
CA ARG A 237 22.76 -26.54 -3.00
C ARG A 237 23.03 -27.88 -2.34
N ARG A 238 22.00 -28.73 -2.14
CA ARG A 238 22.18 -30.09 -1.62
C ARG A 238 23.00 -30.97 -2.57
N THR A 239 22.87 -30.83 -3.89
CA THR A 239 23.70 -31.56 -4.85
C THR A 239 25.14 -31.07 -4.84
N GLU A 240 25.37 -29.75 -4.84
CA GLU A 240 26.72 -29.16 -4.74
C GLU A 240 27.44 -29.62 -3.47
N ILE A 241 26.76 -29.60 -2.33
CA ILE A 241 27.30 -30.07 -1.04
C ILE A 241 27.70 -31.56 -1.10
N ARG A 242 26.93 -32.40 -1.79
CA ARG A 242 27.27 -33.82 -1.97
C ARG A 242 28.52 -33.98 -2.83
N GLU A 243 28.62 -33.24 -3.93
CA GLU A 243 29.78 -33.27 -4.82
C GLU A 243 31.06 -32.78 -4.13
N LEU A 244 30.99 -31.65 -3.42
CA LEU A 244 32.10 -31.12 -2.64
C LEU A 244 32.57 -32.10 -1.55
N ARG A 245 31.64 -32.82 -0.91
CA ARG A 245 32.00 -33.88 0.05
C ARG A 245 32.73 -35.04 -0.63
N MET A 246 32.29 -35.45 -1.81
CA MET A 246 32.96 -36.51 -2.58
C MET A 246 34.37 -36.07 -3.03
N GLU A 247 34.54 -34.83 -3.47
CA GLU A 247 35.84 -34.25 -3.84
C GLU A 247 36.82 -34.23 -2.66
N LEU A 248 36.34 -33.84 -1.47
CA LEU A 248 37.14 -33.86 -0.24
C LEU A 248 37.53 -35.28 0.20
N LEU A 249 36.65 -36.27 -0.01
CA LEU A 249 36.91 -37.67 0.31
C LEU A 249 37.86 -38.33 -0.71
N ALA A 250 37.87 -37.86 -1.97
CA ALA A 250 38.73 -38.38 -3.03
C ALA A 250 40.22 -38.02 -2.85
N GLY A 251 40.57 -37.20 -1.86
CA GLY A 251 41.96 -36.93 -1.49
C GLY A 251 42.65 -35.91 -2.40
N ALA A 252 42.04 -34.73 -2.58
CA ALA A 252 42.65 -33.59 -3.27
C ALA A 252 43.86 -33.02 -2.52
N GLY A 253 44.75 -32.31 -3.22
CA GLY A 253 45.93 -31.68 -2.60
C GLY A 253 45.55 -30.65 -1.51
N LEU A 254 46.44 -30.39 -0.55
CA LEU A 254 46.24 -29.41 0.55
C LEU A 254 45.63 -28.04 0.12
N PRO A 255 46.05 -27.38 -0.97
CA PRO A 255 45.43 -26.11 -1.39
C PRO A 255 44.02 -26.30 -1.97
N GLU A 256 43.78 -27.35 -2.74
CA GLU A 256 42.47 -27.70 -3.29
C GLU A 256 41.49 -28.05 -2.17
N GLN A 257 41.97 -28.76 -1.15
CA GLN A 257 41.19 -29.10 0.03
C GLN A 257 40.75 -27.85 0.80
N LYS A 258 41.61 -26.84 0.98
CA LYS A 258 41.24 -25.58 1.63
C LYS A 258 40.15 -24.84 0.86
N THR A 259 40.27 -24.79 -0.47
CA THR A 259 39.27 -24.16 -1.35
C THR A 259 37.95 -24.93 -1.32
N ALA A 260 37.98 -26.26 -1.40
CA ALA A 260 36.80 -27.11 -1.34
C ALA A 260 36.10 -27.01 0.04
N VAL A 261 36.85 -26.92 1.14
CA VAL A 261 36.28 -26.65 2.48
C VAL A 261 35.65 -25.26 2.55
N ALA A 262 36.26 -24.24 1.96
CA ALA A 262 35.69 -22.89 1.93
C ALA A 262 34.38 -22.85 1.12
N ARG A 263 34.36 -23.51 -0.05
CA ARG A 263 33.15 -23.68 -0.88
C ARG A 263 32.05 -24.44 -0.13
N LEU A 264 32.41 -25.54 0.54
CA LEU A 264 31.46 -26.33 1.33
C LEU A 264 30.86 -25.52 2.49
N ARG A 265 31.67 -24.73 3.19
CA ARG A 265 31.19 -23.82 4.25
C ARG A 265 30.24 -22.76 3.69
N ARG A 266 30.53 -22.21 2.51
CA ARG A 266 29.65 -21.25 1.83
C ARG A 266 28.33 -21.90 1.44
N ALA A 267 28.35 -23.02 0.72
CA ALA A 267 27.13 -23.73 0.29
C ALA A 267 26.26 -24.19 1.47
N LEU A 268 26.86 -24.56 2.60
CA LEU A 268 26.11 -24.88 3.83
C LEU A 268 25.41 -23.66 4.42
N ARG A 269 26.05 -22.48 4.42
CA ARG A 269 25.42 -21.23 4.87
C ARG A 269 24.29 -20.80 3.94
N GLU A 270 24.52 -20.84 2.63
CA GLU A 270 23.50 -20.53 1.63
C GLU A 270 22.28 -21.46 1.78
N LEU A 271 22.50 -22.78 1.93
CA LEU A 271 21.41 -23.74 2.18
C LEU A 271 20.63 -23.45 3.48
N GLN A 272 21.33 -23.07 4.56
CA GLN A 272 20.69 -22.69 5.82
C GLN A 272 19.81 -21.45 5.63
N TRP A 273 20.33 -20.46 4.92
CA TRP A 273 19.62 -19.24 4.60
C TRP A 273 18.39 -19.52 3.70
N ASP A 274 18.54 -20.30 2.63
CA ASP A 274 17.43 -20.65 1.71
C ASP A 274 16.29 -21.33 2.48
N THR A 275 16.66 -22.26 3.36
CA THR A 275 15.68 -22.99 4.18
C THR A 275 14.99 -22.06 5.18
N ALA A 276 15.74 -21.18 5.85
CA ALA A 276 15.19 -20.25 6.84
C ALA A 276 14.28 -19.21 6.19
N ARG A 277 14.72 -18.62 5.08
CA ARG A 277 13.94 -17.65 4.30
C ARG A 277 12.64 -18.25 3.81
N TRP A 278 12.69 -19.44 3.22
CA TRP A 278 11.47 -20.11 2.76
C TRP A 278 10.45 -20.31 3.89
N GLN A 279 10.90 -20.73 5.08
CA GLN A 279 9.99 -20.87 6.23
C GLN A 279 9.39 -19.53 6.66
N GLN A 280 10.18 -18.45 6.62
CA GLN A 280 9.70 -17.11 6.94
C GLN A 280 8.67 -16.61 5.92
N GLU A 281 8.92 -16.78 4.62
CA GLU A 281 7.99 -16.40 3.55
C GLU A 281 6.67 -17.17 3.66
N VAL A 282 6.72 -18.50 3.89
CA VAL A 282 5.53 -19.33 4.12
C VAL A 282 4.74 -18.86 5.34
N ALA A 283 5.42 -18.55 6.46
CA ALA A 283 4.75 -18.05 7.65
C ALA A 283 4.09 -16.69 7.41
N MET A 284 4.77 -15.78 6.69
CA MET A 284 4.27 -14.44 6.39
C MET A 284 3.07 -14.48 5.42
N LEU A 285 3.14 -15.33 4.39
CA LEU A 285 2.02 -15.60 3.50
C LEU A 285 0.83 -16.23 4.25
N GLY A 286 1.09 -17.17 5.16
CA GLY A 286 0.07 -17.74 6.03
C GLY A 286 -0.67 -16.67 6.84
N LEU A 287 0.06 -15.77 7.50
CA LEU A 287 -0.53 -14.65 8.24
C LEU A 287 -1.33 -13.70 7.34
N ARG A 288 -0.85 -13.38 6.14
CA ARG A 288 -1.57 -12.55 5.17
C ARG A 288 -2.87 -13.21 4.71
N LEU A 289 -2.83 -14.51 4.43
CA LEU A 289 -4.01 -15.28 4.02
C LEU A 289 -5.08 -15.28 5.11
N GLU A 290 -4.70 -15.55 6.36
CA GLU A 290 -5.64 -15.50 7.48
C GLU A 290 -6.23 -14.09 7.67
N ALA A 291 -5.42 -13.04 7.54
CA ALA A 291 -5.89 -11.67 7.63
C ALA A 291 -6.88 -11.31 6.51
N ALA A 292 -6.64 -11.81 5.28
CA ALA A 292 -7.55 -11.64 4.16
C ALA A 292 -8.88 -12.39 4.40
N GLN A 293 -8.82 -13.63 4.93
CA GLN A 293 -10.01 -14.40 5.29
C GLN A 293 -10.86 -13.68 6.34
N ARG A 294 -10.24 -13.15 7.41
CA ARG A 294 -10.97 -12.37 8.44
C ARG A 294 -11.64 -11.13 7.87
N LYS A 295 -10.98 -10.42 6.93
CA LYS A 295 -11.58 -9.26 6.24
C LYS A 295 -12.77 -9.66 5.37
N GLN A 296 -12.67 -10.80 4.67
CA GLN A 296 -13.75 -11.33 3.86
C GLN A 296 -14.96 -11.69 4.74
N GLU A 297 -14.74 -12.45 5.81
CA GLU A 297 -15.80 -12.82 6.76
C GLU A 297 -16.48 -11.58 7.36
N ALA A 298 -15.71 -10.58 7.76
CA ALA A 298 -16.27 -9.32 8.28
C ALA A 298 -17.13 -8.59 7.24
N ALA A 299 -16.66 -8.50 5.99
CA ALA A 299 -17.41 -7.87 4.91
C ALA A 299 -18.71 -8.63 4.57
N GLU A 300 -18.68 -9.97 4.64
CA GLU A 300 -19.86 -10.81 4.47
C GLU A 300 -20.89 -10.56 5.59
N TRP A 301 -20.44 -10.53 6.85
CA TRP A 301 -21.29 -10.16 7.99
C TRP A 301 -21.91 -8.76 7.86
N ASP A 302 -21.13 -7.77 7.45
CA ASP A 302 -21.61 -6.39 7.24
C ASP A 302 -22.66 -6.31 6.12
N LEU A 303 -22.47 -7.09 5.05
CA LEU A 303 -23.43 -7.20 3.96
C LEU A 303 -24.74 -7.86 4.42
N GLU A 304 -24.65 -8.95 5.17
CA GLU A 304 -25.82 -9.63 5.75
C GLU A 304 -26.60 -8.72 6.69
N ALA A 305 -25.92 -7.99 7.57
CA ALA A 305 -26.53 -7.02 8.46
C ALA A 305 -27.26 -5.90 7.67
N SER A 306 -26.64 -5.40 6.61
CA SER A 306 -27.24 -4.39 5.73
C SER A 306 -28.49 -4.93 5.02
N LEU A 307 -28.46 -6.17 4.53
CA LEU A 307 -29.60 -6.83 3.89
C LEU A 307 -30.75 -7.03 4.87
N GLN A 308 -30.46 -7.49 6.10
CA GLN A 308 -31.48 -7.67 7.14
C GLN A 308 -32.14 -6.35 7.52
N SER A 309 -31.34 -5.29 7.71
CA SER A 309 -31.87 -3.94 7.98
C SER A 309 -32.81 -3.49 6.87
N HIS A 310 -32.38 -3.60 5.61
CA HIS A 310 -33.21 -3.23 4.47
C HIS A 310 -34.52 -4.03 4.39
N GLN A 311 -34.49 -5.33 4.72
CA GLN A 311 -35.71 -6.15 4.80
C GLN A 311 -36.66 -5.67 5.89
N GLN A 312 -36.14 -5.34 7.08
CA GLN A 312 -36.93 -4.80 8.19
C GLN A 312 -37.57 -3.46 7.81
N GLU A 313 -36.82 -2.55 7.18
CA GLU A 313 -37.34 -1.28 6.68
C GLU A 313 -38.45 -1.47 5.64
N ARG A 314 -38.25 -2.40 4.69
CA ARG A 314 -39.27 -2.75 3.70
C ARG A 314 -40.54 -3.30 4.35
N GLN A 315 -40.40 -4.15 5.38
CA GLN A 315 -41.53 -4.68 6.13
C GLN A 315 -42.25 -3.59 6.92
N ALA A 316 -41.52 -2.70 7.60
CA ALA A 316 -42.09 -1.58 8.33
C ALA A 316 -42.83 -0.61 7.41
N CYS A 317 -42.25 -0.29 6.25
CA CYS A 317 -42.89 0.53 5.23
C CYS A 317 -44.20 -0.11 4.72
N ARG A 318 -44.17 -1.42 4.44
CA ARG A 318 -45.37 -2.16 4.04
C ARG A 318 -46.45 -2.14 5.13
N GLN A 319 -46.09 -2.36 6.38
CA GLN A 319 -47.02 -2.32 7.51
C GLN A 319 -47.64 -0.94 7.68
N ARG A 320 -46.83 0.13 7.63
CA ARG A 320 -47.31 1.53 7.68
C ARG A 320 -48.28 1.83 6.53
N LEU A 321 -47.96 1.39 5.31
CA LEU A 321 -48.85 1.59 4.16
C LEU A 321 -50.19 0.88 4.38
N LEU A 322 -50.18 -0.36 4.87
CA LEU A 322 -51.41 -1.10 5.16
C LEU A 322 -52.23 -0.45 6.27
N GLN A 323 -51.58 0.09 7.31
CA GLN A 323 -52.26 0.85 8.36
C GLN A 323 -52.95 2.09 7.79
N VAL A 324 -52.23 2.92 7.02
CA VAL A 324 -52.78 4.12 6.39
C VAL A 324 -53.97 3.78 5.49
N LEU A 325 -53.88 2.71 4.69
CA LEU A 325 -55.00 2.26 3.85
C LEU A 325 -56.20 1.82 4.68
N GLY A 326 -55.98 1.10 5.78
CA GLY A 326 -57.05 0.70 6.70
C GLY A 326 -57.73 1.89 7.36
N ASP A 327 -56.97 2.90 7.79
CA ASP A 327 -57.51 4.11 8.40
C ASP A 327 -58.32 4.94 7.40
N GLN A 328 -57.86 5.03 6.15
CA GLN A 328 -58.61 5.70 5.06
C GLN A 328 -59.93 5.00 4.76
N GLN A 329 -59.96 3.66 4.78
CA GLN A 329 -61.21 2.91 4.61
C GLN A 329 -62.21 3.19 5.73
N ARG A 330 -61.76 3.15 7.00
CA ARG A 330 -62.63 3.46 8.15
C ARG A 330 -63.19 4.87 8.07
N LEU A 331 -62.35 5.85 7.76
CA LEU A 331 -62.79 7.23 7.61
C LEU A 331 -63.84 7.38 6.49
N ALA A 332 -63.66 6.69 5.37
CA ALA A 332 -64.63 6.70 4.27
C ALA A 332 -65.97 6.04 4.67
N GLU A 333 -65.93 4.95 5.44
CA GLU A 333 -67.12 4.30 6.00
C GLU A 333 -67.86 5.22 6.99
N GLU A 334 -67.14 5.84 7.93
CA GLU A 334 -67.71 6.79 8.89
C GLU A 334 -68.37 7.99 8.19
N GLN A 335 -67.73 8.54 7.16
CA GLN A 335 -68.28 9.62 6.34
C GLN A 335 -69.56 9.18 5.63
N ARG A 336 -69.59 7.97 5.07
CA ARG A 336 -70.77 7.42 4.41
C ARG A 336 -71.92 7.24 5.40
N GLU A 337 -71.66 6.68 6.57
CA GLU A 337 -72.68 6.51 7.61
C GLU A 337 -73.21 7.84 8.16
N ALA A 338 -72.35 8.85 8.27
CA ALA A 338 -72.76 10.20 8.66
C ALA A 338 -73.68 10.83 7.60
N LEU A 339 -73.33 10.72 6.32
CA LEU A 339 -74.18 11.18 5.21
C LEU A 339 -75.51 10.43 5.18
N ASP A 340 -75.50 9.10 5.31
CA ASP A 340 -76.72 8.29 5.34
C ASP A 340 -77.64 8.68 6.50
N ARG A 341 -77.08 9.01 7.68
CA ARG A 341 -77.84 9.54 8.82
C ARG A 341 -78.47 10.90 8.50
N GLN A 342 -77.69 11.83 7.96
CA GLN A 342 -78.19 13.15 7.56
C GLN A 342 -79.30 13.04 6.51
N TYR A 343 -79.16 12.18 5.50
CA TYR A 343 -80.19 11.94 4.50
C TYR A 343 -81.47 11.37 5.12
N ARG A 344 -81.37 10.45 6.08
CA ARG A 344 -82.54 9.89 6.77
C ARG A 344 -83.26 10.94 7.63
N GLU A 345 -82.53 11.76 8.36
CA GLU A 345 -83.09 12.85 9.15
C GLU A 345 -83.85 13.84 8.27
N LEU A 346 -83.22 14.31 7.17
CA LEU A 346 -83.85 15.22 6.22
C LEU A 346 -85.11 14.58 5.57
N LEU A 347 -85.05 13.30 5.20
CA LEU A 347 -86.21 12.58 4.67
C LEU A 347 -87.34 12.49 5.69
N GLN A 348 -87.04 12.27 6.97
CA GLN A 348 -88.04 12.25 8.04
C GLN A 348 -88.68 13.63 8.23
N GLU A 349 -87.90 14.71 8.19
CA GLU A 349 -88.40 16.09 8.25
C GLU A 349 -89.34 16.39 7.08
N VAL A 350 -88.91 16.10 5.84
CA VAL A 350 -89.73 16.34 4.63
C VAL A 350 -91.01 15.50 4.64
N LEU A 351 -90.95 14.24 5.09
CA LEU A 351 -92.13 13.40 5.22
C LEU A 351 -93.10 13.95 6.26
N ARG A 352 -92.60 14.44 7.40
CA ARG A 352 -93.42 15.07 8.44
C ARG A 352 -94.09 16.33 7.90
N ASP A 353 -93.34 17.22 7.26
CA ASP A 353 -93.87 18.43 6.64
C ASP A 353 -94.93 18.10 5.59
N ALA A 354 -94.70 17.09 4.75
CA ALA A 354 -95.67 16.63 3.76
C ALA A 354 -96.98 16.12 4.40
N VAL A 355 -96.90 15.38 5.52
CA VAL A 355 -98.06 14.92 6.29
C VAL A 355 -98.80 16.10 6.92
N GLU A 356 -98.09 17.05 7.55
CA GLU A 356 -98.67 18.25 8.14
C GLU A 356 -99.38 19.12 7.07
N LEU A 357 -98.74 19.32 5.91
CA LEU A 357 -99.32 20.01 4.76
C LEU A 357 -100.53 19.27 4.18
N ALA A 358 -100.48 17.94 4.10
CA ALA A 358 -101.61 17.12 3.63
C ALA A 358 -102.82 17.25 4.57
N ALA A 359 -102.59 17.16 5.89
CA ALA A 359 -103.63 17.35 6.91
C ALA A 359 -104.24 18.75 6.82
N ARG A 360 -103.41 19.79 6.68
CA ARG A 360 -103.87 21.19 6.53
C ARG A 360 -104.66 21.39 5.23
N ASN A 361 -104.23 20.78 4.13
CA ASN A 361 -104.97 20.80 2.87
C ASN A 361 -106.32 20.06 2.97
N GLN A 362 -106.39 18.97 3.72
CA GLN A 362 -107.64 18.25 3.96
C GLN A 362 -108.62 19.11 4.78
N GLN A 363 -108.16 19.75 5.84
CA GLN A 363 -108.96 20.72 6.60
C GLN A 363 -109.47 21.87 5.73
N LEU A 364 -108.64 22.41 4.83
CA LEU A 364 -109.06 23.44 3.87
C LEU A 364 -110.11 22.92 2.87
N ARG A 365 -110.02 21.67 2.43
CA ARG A 365 -111.03 21.04 1.57
C ARG A 365 -112.35 20.81 2.31
N GLU A 366 -112.31 20.38 3.56
CA GLU A 366 -113.49 20.23 4.43
C GLU A 366 -114.15 21.58 4.69
N ALA A 367 -113.38 22.63 4.98
CA ALA A 367 -113.87 24.00 5.13
C ALA A 367 -114.48 24.57 3.84
N ARG A 368 -113.92 24.25 2.66
CA ARG A 368 -114.51 24.60 1.36
C ARG A 368 -115.76 23.79 1.03
N GLY A 369 -115.84 22.53 1.45
CA GLY A 369 -117.05 21.71 1.35
C GLY A 369 -118.20 22.26 2.20
N LEU A 370 -117.89 22.79 3.40
CA LEU A 370 -118.84 23.46 4.29
C LEU A 370 -119.23 24.87 3.78
N GLY A 371 -118.30 25.62 3.19
CA GLY A 371 -118.61 26.89 2.51
C GLY A 371 -119.41 26.74 1.22
N SER A 372 -119.39 25.55 0.59
CA SER A 372 -120.25 25.23 -0.56
C SER A 372 -121.66 24.77 -0.15
N ALA A 373 -121.86 24.37 1.11
CA ALA A 373 -123.19 24.06 1.65
C ALA A 373 -123.97 25.32 2.03
N ASP A 374 -123.29 26.43 2.35
CA ASP A 374 -123.90 27.73 2.67
C ASP A 374 -124.15 28.66 1.46
N ALA A 375 -123.86 28.21 0.24
CA ALA A 375 -124.15 28.96 -1.00
C ALA A 375 -125.37 28.42 -1.79
N THR A 376 -126.22 27.59 -1.16
CA THR A 376 -127.52 27.19 -1.73
C THR A 376 -128.68 27.47 -0.79
N THR A 377 -128.73 28.66 -0.20
CA THR A 377 -130.01 29.31 0.11
C THR A 377 -129.86 30.82 0.25
N GLN A 378 -130.60 31.55 -0.60
CA GLN A 378 -131.01 32.96 -0.54
C GLN A 378 -130.26 33.98 -1.41
N THR A 379 -130.70 34.05 -2.68
CA THR A 379 -131.09 35.29 -3.41
C THR A 379 -132.34 35.93 -2.77
N PRO A 380 -132.60 37.25 -2.90
CA PRO A 380 -132.55 38.06 -4.13
C PRO A 380 -131.45 39.11 -4.23
#